data_AF-A0A182N4Z5-F1
#
_entry.id   AF-A0A182N4Z5-F1
#
_cell.length_a   1.000
_cell.length_b   1.000
_cell.length_c   1.000
_cell.angle_alpha   90.00
_cell.angle_beta   90.00
_cell.angle_gamma   90.00
#
_symmetry.space_group_name_H-M   'P 1'
#
loop_
_entity.id
_entity.type
_entity.pdbx_description
1 polymer ?
#
loop_
_entity_poly.entity_id
_entity_poly.type
_entity_poly.pdbx_seq_one_letter_code
_entity_poly.pdbx_strand_id
1 'polypeptide(L)' 'MEIYDQQTHALLANVSTKLPIFTVNGLDAGLLLKIVIYATNMRGRSEPILLQAYTLKAAEKQTGKL' A
#
# COMPACT_ATOMS: atom_id res chain seq x y z
N MET A 1 8.57 1.35 4.65
CA MET A 1 7.21 1.64 4.14
C MET A 1 6.33 0.49 4.53
N GLU A 2 5.24 0.78 5.22
CA GLU A 2 4.22 -0.20 5.59
C GLU A 2 2.93 0.14 4.84
N ILE A 3 2.25 -0.86 4.31
CA ILE A 3 0.97 -0.72 3.63
C ILE A 3 -0.06 -1.50 4.43
N TYR A 4 -1.13 -0.83 4.82
CA TYR A 4 -2.25 -1.41 5.53
C TYR A 4 -3.51 -1.32 4.69
N ASP A 5 -4.35 -2.33 4.76
CA ASP A 5 -5.76 -2.18 4.41
C ASP A 5 -6.39 -1.21 5.41
N GLN A 6 -6.98 -0.12 4.92
CA GLN A 6 -7.58 0.90 5.77
C GLN A 6 -8.85 0.42 6.47
N GLN A 7 -9.56 -0.56 5.92
CA GLN A 7 -10.79 -1.09 6.51
C GLN A 7 -10.50 -2.10 7.60
N THR A 8 -9.64 -3.08 7.32
CA THR A 8 -9.35 -4.18 8.24
C THR A 8 -8.17 -3.89 9.18
N HIS A 9 -7.39 -2.84 8.90
CA HIS A 9 -6.12 -2.54 9.55
C HIS A 9 -5.05 -3.64 9.40
N ALA A 10 -5.25 -4.61 8.50
CA ALA A 10 -4.28 -5.66 8.22
C ALA A 10 -3.03 -5.08 7.54
N LEU A 11 -1.84 -5.49 8.01
CA LEU A 11 -0.57 -5.18 7.35
C LEU A 11 -0.44 -6.05 6.09
N LEU A 12 -0.51 -5.42 4.92
CA LEU A 12 -0.43 -6.10 3.63
C LEU A 12 1.01 -6.22 3.12
N ALA A 13 1.84 -5.21 3.40
CA ALA A 13 3.25 -5.23 3.01
C ALA A 13 4.12 -4.38 3.95
N ASN A 14 5.34 -4.85 4.22
CA ASN A 14 6.38 -4.07 4.87
C ASN A 14 7.66 -4.14 4.04
N VAL A 15 8.05 -3.00 3.46
CA VAL A 15 9.14 -2.90 2.49
C VAL A 15 10.10 -1.79 2.90
N SER A 16 11.39 -2.10 2.86
CA SER A 16 12.47 -1.16 3.12
C SER A 16 13.45 -1.12 1.94
N THR A 17 14.05 0.03 1.69
CA THR A 17 14.97 0.25 0.56
C THR A 17 15.98 1.35 0.92
N LYS A 18 17.16 1.29 0.31
CA LYS A 18 18.23 2.29 0.49
C LYS A 18 17.93 3.63 -0.21
N LEU A 19 17.16 3.58 -1.30
CA LEU A 19 16.66 4.76 -2.02
C LEU A 19 15.15 4.84 -1.83
N PRO A 20 14.52 6.03 -1.83
CA PRO A 20 13.09 6.19 -1.57
C PRO A 20 12.21 5.81 -2.78
N ILE A 21 12.53 4.69 -3.45
CA ILE A 21 11.81 4.13 -4.59
C ILE A 21 11.25 2.78 -4.14
N PHE A 22 9.93 2.68 -4.09
CA PHE A 22 9.23 1.49 -3.59
C PHE A 22 8.39 0.85 -4.70
N THR A 23 8.40 -0.48 -4.76
CA THR A 23 7.53 -1.27 -5.64
C THR A 23 6.86 -2.35 -4.82
N VAL A 24 5.53 -2.42 -4.87
CA VAL A 24 4.72 -3.45 -4.22
C VAL A 24 3.78 -4.02 -5.26
N ASN A 25 3.80 -5.35 -5.40
CA ASN A 25 2.97 -6.09 -6.34
C ASN A 25 2.12 -7.11 -5.57
N GLY A 26 1.10 -7.67 -6.23
CA GLY A 26 0.27 -8.74 -5.64
C GLY A 26 -0.72 -8.24 -4.59
N LEU A 27 -1.05 -6.94 -4.59
CA LEU A 27 -2.15 -6.42 -3.80
C LEU A 27 -3.48 -6.76 -4.50
N ASP A 28 -4.47 -7.16 -3.72
CA ASP A 28 -5.81 -7.42 -4.24
C ASP A 28 -6.45 -6.13 -4.80
N ALA A 29 -7.36 -6.33 -5.74
CA ALA A 29 -8.16 -5.26 -6.33
C ALA A 29 -9.19 -4.70 -5.33
N GLY A 30 -9.54 -3.42 -5.46
CA GLY A 30 -10.59 -2.77 -4.67
C GLY A 30 -10.22 -2.41 -3.22
N LEU A 31 -8.94 -2.40 -2.88
CA LEU A 31 -8.46 -2.04 -1.55
C LEU A 31 -8.31 -0.53 -1.39
N LEU A 32 -8.74 -0.02 -0.23
CA LEU A 32 -8.34 1.30 0.26
C LEU A 32 -7.15 1.13 1.19
N LEU A 33 -6.04 1.77 0.86
CA LEU A 33 -4.75 1.57 1.51
C LEU A 33 -4.38 2.79 2.37
N LYS A 34 -3.90 2.51 3.58
CA LYS A 34 -3.12 3.45 4.39
C LYS A 34 -1.64 3.07 4.25
N ILE A 35 -0.83 3.98 3.72
CA ILE A 35 0.60 3.78 3.51
C ILE A 35 1.37 4.66 4.50
N VAL A 36 2.29 4.04 5.24
CA VAL A 36 3.14 4.71 6.24
C VAL A 36 4.58 4.65 5.77
N ILE A 37 5.17 5.81 5.47
CA ILE A 37 6.57 5.93 5.02
C ILE A 37 7.37 6.59 6.12
N TYR A 38 8.56 6.04 6.42
CA TYR A 38 9.49 6.58 7.40
C TYR A 38 10.90 6.12 7.06
N ALA A 39 11.89 6.86 7.54
CA ALA A 39 13.30 6.44 7.52
C ALA A 39 13.71 5.90 8.89
N THR A 40 14.67 4.97 8.90
CA THR A 40 15.31 4.49 10.13
C THR A 40 16.83 4.57 10.00
N ASN A 41 17.50 4.79 11.13
CA ASN A 41 18.95 4.65 11.27
C ASN A 41 19.27 4.24 12.71
N MET A 42 20.55 4.20 13.07
CA MET A 42 20.99 3.84 14.43
C MET A 42 20.44 4.75 15.55
N ARG A 43 19.94 5.95 15.21
CA ARG A 43 19.33 6.90 16.16
C ARG A 43 17.81 6.75 16.29
N GLY A 44 17.20 5.86 15.49
CA GLY A 44 15.77 5.59 15.54
C GLY A 44 15.05 5.90 14.23
N ARG A 45 13.76 6.21 14.36
CA ARG A 45 12.80 6.38 13.27
C ARG A 45 12.46 7.87 13.08
N SER A 46 12.32 8.31 11.84
CA SER A 46 11.81 9.65 11.52
C SER A 46 10.30 9.74 11.77
N GLU A 47 9.79 10.98 11.84
CA GLU A 47 8.34 11.19 11.73
C GLU A 47 7.78 10.54 10.46
N PRO A 48 6.62 9.84 10.54
CA PRO A 48 6.06 9.16 9.40
C PRO A 48 5.29 10.09 8.47
N ILE A 49 5.40 9.84 7.18
CA ILE A 49 4.51 10.40 6.15
C ILE A 49 3.39 9.40 5.91
N LEU A 50 2.15 9.89 5.94
CA LEU A 50 0.95 9.10 5.66
C LEU A 50 0.45 9.40 4.26
N LEU A 51 0.26 8.37 3.45
CA LEU A 51 -0.37 8.44 2.13
C LEU A 51 -1.61 7.56 2.12
N GLN A 52 -2.60 7.96 1.33
CA GLN A 52 -3.77 7.15 1.03
C GLN A 52 -3.78 6.82 -0.46
N ALA A 53 -4.12 5.58 -0.79
CA ALA A 53 -4.18 5.10 -2.17
C ALA A 53 -5.30 4.06 -2.31
N TYR A 54 -5.69 3.80 -3.56
CA TYR A 54 -6.66 2.76 -3.89
C TYR A 54 -6.05 1.82 -4.93
N THR A 55 -6.19 0.51 -4.74
CA THR A 55 -5.93 -0.43 -5.84
C THR A 55 -7.07 -0.35 -6.85
N LEU A 56 -6.78 -0.74 -8.09
CA LEU A 56 -7.79 -0.76 -9.15
C LEU A 56 -8.99 -1.60 -8.70
N LYS A 57 -10.20 -1.15 -8.99
CA LYS A 57 -11.38 -2.01 -8.86
C LYS A 57 -11.22 -3.18 -9.83
N ALA A 58 -11.65 -4.37 -9.41
CA ALA A 58 -11.72 -5.50 -10.33
C ALA A 58 -12.58 -5.06 -11.52
N ALA A 59 -12.07 -5.22 -12.74
CA ALA A 59 -12.88 -4.96 -13.92
C ALA A 59 -14.11 -5.88 -13.85
N GLU A 60 -15.28 -5.30 -13.61
CA GLU A 60 -16.54 -6.02 -13.75
C GLU A 60 -16.59 -6.45 -15.22
N LYS A 61 -16.45 -7.75 -15.49
CA LYS A 61 -16.65 -8.28 -16.84
C LYS A 61 -18.09 -7.94 -17.24
N GLN A 62 -18.26 -6.89 -18.04
CA GLN A 62 -19.48 -6.68 -18.80
C GLN A 62 -19.51 -7.71 -19.93
N THR A 63 -19.89 -8.95 -19.60
CA THR A 63 -20.36 -9.88 -20.62
C THR A 63 -21.72 -9.34 -21.07
N GLY A 64 -21.71 -8.47 -22.08
CA GLY A 64 -22.93 -8.07 -22.76
C GLY A 64 -23.65 -9.34 -23.22
N LYS A 65 -24.86 -9.58 -22.69
CA LYS A 65 -25.74 -10.60 -23.22
C LYS A 65 -26.09 -10.18 -24.65
N LEU A 66 -25.64 -10.96 -25.63
CA LEU A 66 -26.15 -10.95 -27.00
C LEU A 66 -27.60 -11.46 -27.01
#